data_AF-A0A7Y1T8V3-F1
#
_entry.id   AF-A0A7Y1T8V3-F1
#
_cell.length_a   1.000
_cell.length_b   1.000
_cell.length_c   1.000
_cell.angle_alpha   90.00
_cell.angle_beta   90.00
_cell.angle_gamma   90.00
#
_symmetry.space_group_name_H-M   'P 1'
#
loop_
_entity.id
_entity.type
_entity.pdbx_description
1 polymer ?
#
loop_
_entity_poly.entity_id
_entity_poly.type
_entity_poly.pdbx_seq_one_letter_code
_entity_poly.pdbx_strand_id
1 'polypeptide(L)'
;RMGENVDYEQLSDDRLTPLARQRLTQTTLIKQNFAQLGLATPDAMLQQTIMRTPEFQVDGKFSNERMTRVLADTGFNLNILKSKLAEDQRANQLRAGIGQSGFAITQNTELLLKIINESRKINWVALELAQVQGDLQISDSEIADYYDTNSSEFYTELRVDAEYLLIDQQALQQPVESAAVLAEYKSQQAQFESSERRELAHILLEINQQQSEDQAREKARQVIQRHRDGASFAELAAEISQDPGTATEGGLLG
;
A
#
# COMPACT_ATOMS: atom_id res chain seq x y z
N ARG A 1 -6.77 -2.32 11.92
CA ARG A 1 -6.47 -3.03 13.19
C ARG A 1 -6.69 -4.51 12.92
N MET A 2 -5.62 -5.30 12.88
CA MET A 2 -5.71 -6.77 12.76
C MET A 2 -6.18 -7.32 14.12
N GLY A 3 -7.10 -8.28 14.14
CA GLY A 3 -7.77 -8.78 15.35
C GLY A 3 -6.86 -9.59 16.29
N GLU A 4 -7.37 -9.90 17.49
CA GLU A 4 -6.64 -10.40 18.67
C GLU A 4 -5.94 -11.77 18.53
N ASN A 5 -6.00 -12.44 17.37
CA ASN A 5 -5.36 -13.74 17.12
C ASN A 5 -4.63 -13.75 15.77
N VAL A 6 -3.56 -12.94 15.62
CA VAL A 6 -2.68 -13.03 14.44
C VAL A 6 -1.69 -14.16 14.68
N ASP A 7 -1.84 -15.24 13.92
CA ASP A 7 -0.85 -16.31 13.85
C ASP A 7 0.40 -15.78 13.11
N TYR A 8 1.40 -15.36 13.89
CA TYR A 8 2.64 -14.78 13.37
C TYR A 8 3.50 -15.79 12.58
N GLU A 9 3.25 -17.11 12.68
CA GLU A 9 3.92 -18.09 11.83
C GLU A 9 3.52 -17.94 10.35
N GLN A 10 2.34 -17.37 10.07
CA GLN A 10 1.90 -17.05 8.71
C GLN A 10 2.66 -15.86 8.10
N LEU A 11 3.35 -15.08 8.92
CA LEU A 11 4.19 -13.96 8.50
C LEU A 11 5.68 -14.32 8.43
N SER A 12 6.04 -15.59 8.60
CA SER A 12 7.42 -16.05 8.44
C SER A 12 7.94 -15.79 7.03
N ASP A 13 9.20 -15.35 6.92
CA ASP A 13 9.88 -15.14 5.64
C ASP A 13 9.86 -16.40 4.77
N ASP A 14 9.95 -17.58 5.37
CA ASP A 14 9.89 -18.87 4.67
C ASP A 14 8.55 -19.12 3.97
N ARG A 15 7.45 -18.57 4.49
CA ARG A 15 6.12 -18.64 3.87
C ARG A 15 5.85 -17.47 2.92
N LEU A 16 6.29 -16.27 3.27
CA LEU A 16 6.05 -15.07 2.46
C LEU A 16 6.94 -15.01 1.21
N THR A 17 8.19 -15.47 1.30
CA THR A 17 9.16 -15.37 0.20
C THR A 17 8.74 -16.16 -1.04
N PRO A 18 8.29 -17.43 -0.95
CA PRO A 18 7.80 -18.17 -2.11
C PRO A 18 6.60 -17.49 -2.78
N LEU A 19 5.65 -16.99 -2.00
CA LEU A 19 4.45 -16.31 -2.49
C LEU A 19 4.79 -14.97 -3.16
N ALA A 20 5.66 -14.17 -2.54
CA ALA A 20 6.14 -12.92 -3.10
C ALA A 20 6.89 -13.15 -4.40
N ARG A 21 7.80 -14.14 -4.44
CA ARG A 21 8.53 -14.53 -5.65
C ARG A 21 7.58 -14.96 -6.76
N GLN A 22 6.62 -15.84 -6.48
CA GLN A 22 5.62 -16.27 -7.46
C GLN A 22 4.82 -15.08 -8.00
N ARG A 23 4.36 -14.18 -7.12
CA ARG A 23 3.64 -12.97 -7.52
C ARG A 23 4.50 -12.06 -8.40
N LEU A 24 5.78 -11.86 -8.07
CA LEU A 24 6.71 -11.04 -8.85
C LEU A 24 7.00 -11.67 -10.21
N THR A 25 7.22 -12.99 -10.27
CA THR A 25 7.40 -13.74 -11.52
C THR A 25 6.18 -13.56 -12.42
N GLN A 26 4.98 -13.80 -11.89
CA GLN A 26 3.74 -13.71 -12.66
C GLN A 26 3.46 -12.28 -13.13
N THR A 27 3.67 -11.29 -12.25
CA THR A 27 3.51 -9.87 -12.59
C THR A 27 4.49 -9.44 -13.67
N THR A 28 5.76 -9.84 -13.56
CA THR A 28 6.80 -9.53 -14.55
C THR A 28 6.50 -10.16 -15.90
N LEU A 29 6.08 -11.43 -15.92
CA LEU A 29 5.73 -12.13 -17.15
C LEU A 29 4.54 -11.47 -17.87
N ILE A 30 3.51 -11.05 -17.13
CA ILE A 30 2.36 -10.34 -17.69
C ILE A 30 2.80 -8.98 -18.27
N LYS A 31 3.62 -8.22 -17.53
CA LYS A 31 4.14 -6.92 -17.99
C LYS A 31 4.97 -7.04 -19.26
N GLN A 32 5.83 -8.05 -19.36
CA GLN A 32 6.62 -8.33 -20.56
C GLN A 32 5.74 -8.66 -21.77
N ASN A 33 4.61 -9.34 -21.54
CA ASN A 33 3.66 -9.69 -22.60
C ASN A 33 2.82 -8.51 -23.10
N PHE A 34 2.64 -7.42 -22.33
CA PHE A 34 1.83 -6.29 -22.78
C PHE A 34 2.29 -5.71 -24.13
N ALA A 35 3.60 -5.60 -24.34
CA ALA A 35 4.16 -5.12 -25.60
C ALA A 35 3.90 -6.09 -26.76
N GLN A 36 4.05 -7.40 -26.52
CA GLN A 36 3.79 -8.44 -27.54
C GLN A 36 2.32 -8.49 -27.95
N LEU A 37 1.41 -8.25 -27.01
CA LEU A 37 -0.03 -8.20 -27.24
C LEU A 37 -0.53 -6.87 -27.83
N GLY A 38 0.37 -5.90 -28.07
CA GLY A 38 0.00 -4.58 -28.58
C GLY A 38 -0.87 -3.76 -27.61
N LEU A 39 -0.85 -4.07 -26.31
CA LEU A 39 -1.63 -3.35 -25.31
C LEU A 39 -0.98 -2.00 -24.96
N ALA A 40 -1.70 -0.92 -25.23
CA ALA A 40 -1.27 0.45 -24.98
C ALA A 40 -2.29 1.22 -24.14
N THR A 41 -1.85 2.28 -23.48
CA THR A 41 -2.72 3.19 -22.74
C THR A 41 -2.45 4.62 -23.20
N PRO A 42 -3.40 5.28 -23.88
CA PRO A 42 -3.23 6.66 -24.32
C PRO A 42 -3.05 7.62 -23.13
N ASP A 43 -2.17 8.62 -23.27
CA ASP A 43 -1.91 9.61 -22.23
C ASP A 43 -3.17 10.37 -21.79
N ALA A 44 -4.06 10.69 -22.73
CA ALA A 44 -5.33 11.35 -22.44
C ALA A 44 -6.22 10.54 -21.48
N MET A 45 -6.18 9.20 -21.58
CA MET A 45 -6.91 8.31 -20.69
C MET A 45 -6.32 8.32 -19.28
N LEU A 46 -4.98 8.35 -19.17
CA LEU A 46 -4.29 8.47 -17.88
C LEU A 46 -4.62 9.81 -17.22
N GLN A 47 -4.57 10.91 -17.98
CA GLN A 47 -4.92 12.24 -17.50
C GLN A 47 -6.37 12.29 -16.99
N GLN A 48 -7.32 11.77 -17.76
CA GLN A 48 -8.73 11.75 -17.36
C GLN A 48 -8.94 10.97 -16.07
N THR A 49 -8.28 9.82 -15.92
CA THR A 49 -8.36 9.03 -14.69
C THR A 49 -7.76 9.78 -13.50
N ILE A 50 -6.60 10.42 -13.66
CA ILE A 50 -5.98 11.26 -12.63
C ILE A 50 -6.92 12.40 -12.24
N MET A 51 -7.51 13.11 -13.21
CA MET A 51 -8.44 14.22 -12.94
C MET A 51 -9.71 13.77 -12.21
N ARG A 52 -10.15 12.53 -12.43
CA ARG A 52 -11.34 11.95 -11.78
C ARG A 52 -11.05 11.29 -10.43
N THR A 53 -9.79 11.22 -10.02
CA THR A 53 -9.37 10.60 -8.76
C THR A 53 -9.76 11.54 -7.60
N PRO A 54 -10.67 11.12 -6.70
CA PRO A 54 -11.19 12.00 -5.63
C PRO A 54 -10.11 12.58 -4.71
N GLU A 55 -9.05 11.82 -4.46
CA GLU A 55 -7.91 12.20 -3.61
C GLU A 55 -7.15 13.41 -4.16
N PHE A 56 -7.25 13.64 -5.47
CA PHE A 56 -6.63 14.76 -6.19
C PHE A 56 -7.60 15.92 -6.44
N GLN A 57 -8.79 15.89 -5.84
CA GLN A 57 -9.81 16.92 -5.99
C GLN A 57 -9.95 17.79 -4.73
N VAL A 58 -10.31 19.06 -4.95
CA VAL A 58 -10.78 20.01 -3.94
C VAL A 58 -12.16 20.49 -4.41
N ASP A 59 -13.17 20.35 -3.55
CA ASP A 59 -14.58 20.63 -3.89
C ASP A 59 -15.07 19.95 -5.18
N GLY A 60 -14.61 18.70 -5.41
CA GLY A 60 -14.96 17.88 -6.58
C GLY A 60 -14.27 18.30 -7.89
N LYS A 61 -13.34 19.27 -7.85
CA LYS A 61 -12.55 19.70 -9.01
C LYS A 61 -11.09 19.31 -8.83
N PHE A 62 -10.47 18.84 -9.91
CA PHE A 62 -9.05 18.49 -9.90
C PHE A 62 -8.17 19.67 -9.47
N SER A 63 -7.23 19.41 -8.56
CA SER A 63 -6.24 20.37 -8.10
C SER A 63 -4.83 19.79 -8.25
N ASN A 64 -4.00 20.44 -9.07
CA ASN A 64 -2.61 20.04 -9.28
C ASN A 64 -1.76 20.16 -8.01
N GLU A 65 -2.04 21.15 -7.17
CA GLU A 65 -1.38 21.33 -5.88
C GLU A 65 -1.73 20.18 -4.92
N ARG A 66 -3.01 19.81 -4.84
CA ARG A 66 -3.48 18.67 -4.04
C ARG A 66 -2.84 17.37 -4.49
N MET A 67 -2.82 17.10 -5.80
CA MET A 67 -2.16 15.92 -6.37
C MET A 67 -0.67 15.89 -6.01
N THR A 68 0.05 16.99 -6.21
CA THR A 68 1.49 17.06 -5.93
C THR A 68 1.78 16.79 -4.46
N ARG A 69 0.98 17.35 -3.54
CA ARG A 69 1.10 17.10 -2.09
C ARG A 69 0.86 15.63 -1.75
N VAL A 70 -0.23 15.04 -2.24
CA VAL A 70 -0.55 13.61 -2.00
C VAL A 70 0.54 12.68 -2.56
N LEU A 71 1.10 13.01 -3.73
CA LEU A 71 2.19 12.25 -4.31
C LEU A 71 3.49 12.40 -3.50
N ALA A 72 3.82 13.61 -3.05
CA ALA A 72 4.99 13.86 -2.20
C ALA A 72 4.91 13.09 -0.88
N ASP A 73 3.76 13.08 -0.22
CA ASP A 73 3.52 12.36 1.05
C ASP A 73 3.71 10.84 0.91
N THR A 74 3.56 10.30 -0.30
CA THR A 74 3.73 8.87 -0.61
C THR A 74 5.07 8.55 -1.27
N GLY A 75 5.96 9.54 -1.41
CA GLY A 75 7.27 9.39 -2.06
C GLY A 75 7.20 9.17 -3.56
N PHE A 76 6.10 9.55 -4.22
CA PHE A 76 5.87 9.38 -5.65
C PHE A 76 5.96 10.72 -6.40
N ASN A 77 6.11 10.62 -7.72
CA ASN A 77 5.97 11.75 -8.64
C ASN A 77 4.98 11.41 -9.76
N LEU A 78 4.63 12.40 -10.59
CA LEU A 78 3.64 12.24 -11.65
C LEU A 78 4.02 11.15 -12.68
N ASN A 79 5.31 11.02 -13.02
CA ASN A 79 5.75 10.01 -13.99
C ASN A 79 5.61 8.59 -13.44
N ILE A 80 5.95 8.39 -12.16
CA ILE A 80 5.74 7.11 -11.47
C ILE A 80 4.24 6.78 -11.40
N LEU A 81 3.40 7.76 -11.06
CA LEU A 81 1.95 7.57 -11.04
C LEU A 81 1.42 7.16 -12.42
N LYS A 82 1.77 7.89 -13.48
CA LYS A 82 1.36 7.59 -14.85
C LYS A 82 1.81 6.19 -15.29
N SER A 83 3.05 5.82 -14.98
CA SER A 83 3.59 4.49 -15.29
C SER A 83 2.78 3.39 -14.61
N LYS A 84 2.53 3.51 -13.31
CA LYS A 84 1.71 2.55 -12.55
C LYS A 84 0.29 2.47 -13.09
N LEU A 85 -0.33 3.60 -13.37
CA LEU A 85 -1.69 3.65 -13.89
C LEU A 85 -1.79 3.01 -15.29
N ALA A 86 -0.78 3.20 -16.14
CA ALA A 86 -0.70 2.55 -17.44
C ALA A 86 -0.47 1.03 -17.34
N GLU A 87 0.30 0.57 -16.36
CA GLU A 87 0.43 -0.86 -16.07
C GLU A 87 -0.89 -1.47 -15.60
N ASP A 88 -1.57 -0.83 -14.65
CA ASP A 88 -2.85 -1.29 -14.12
C ASP A 88 -3.93 -1.32 -15.21
N GLN A 89 -3.97 -0.30 -16.07
CA GLN A 89 -4.93 -0.24 -17.17
C GLN A 89 -4.71 -1.37 -18.18
N ARG A 90 -3.46 -1.67 -18.55
CA ARG A 90 -3.14 -2.80 -19.44
C ARG A 90 -3.47 -4.14 -18.81
N ALA A 91 -3.20 -4.31 -17.51
CA ALA A 91 -3.59 -5.51 -16.77
C ALA A 91 -5.12 -5.70 -16.75
N ASN A 92 -5.88 -4.62 -16.55
CA ASN A 92 -7.34 -4.64 -16.59
C ASN A 92 -7.88 -4.99 -17.99
N GLN A 93 -7.32 -4.40 -19.04
CA GLN A 93 -7.67 -4.73 -20.43
C GLN A 93 -7.43 -6.20 -20.74
N LEU A 94 -6.28 -6.75 -20.35
CA LEU A 94 -5.96 -8.16 -20.57
C LEU A 94 -6.94 -9.09 -19.84
N ARG A 95 -7.22 -8.82 -18.55
CA ARG A 95 -8.18 -9.60 -17.76
C ARG A 95 -9.58 -9.54 -18.35
N ALA A 96 -10.03 -8.35 -18.75
CA ALA A 96 -11.33 -8.16 -19.39
C ALA A 96 -11.40 -8.90 -20.74
N GLY A 97 -10.34 -8.81 -21.56
CA GLY A 97 -10.26 -9.51 -22.83
C GLY A 97 -10.35 -11.02 -22.68
N ILE A 98 -9.59 -11.61 -21.75
CA ILE A 98 -9.68 -13.05 -21.45
C ILE A 98 -11.07 -13.40 -20.95
N GLY A 99 -11.58 -12.68 -19.95
CA GLY A 99 -12.89 -12.95 -19.35
C GLY A 99 -14.06 -12.83 -20.33
N GLN A 100 -14.00 -11.90 -21.27
CA GLN A 100 -15.04 -11.69 -22.29
C GLN A 100 -14.84 -12.57 -23.54
N SER A 101 -13.65 -13.15 -23.75
CA SER A 101 -13.39 -14.07 -24.86
C SER A 101 -13.95 -15.47 -24.64
N GLY A 102 -14.39 -15.78 -23.43
CA GLY A 102 -15.06 -17.05 -23.12
C GLY A 102 -16.44 -17.11 -23.79
N PHE A 103 -16.63 -18.10 -24.65
CA PHE A 103 -17.95 -18.41 -25.22
C PHE A 103 -18.37 -19.82 -24.81
N ALA A 104 -19.66 -20.01 -24.56
CA ALA A 104 -20.22 -21.33 -24.34
C ALA A 104 -20.53 -21.97 -25.70
N ILE A 105 -20.03 -23.18 -25.92
CA ILE A 105 -20.43 -24.00 -27.07
C ILE A 105 -21.71 -24.73 -26.69
N THR A 106 -22.78 -24.56 -27.47
CA THR A 106 -24.09 -25.19 -27.20
C THR A 106 -23.96 -26.69 -26.91
N GLN A 107 -23.14 -27.42 -27.67
CA GLN A 107 -22.90 -28.85 -27.47
C GLN A 107 -22.30 -29.17 -26.10
N ASN A 108 -21.34 -28.37 -25.61
CA ASN A 108 -20.73 -28.56 -24.30
C ASN A 108 -21.72 -28.25 -23.18
N THR A 109 -22.52 -27.19 -23.34
CA THR A 109 -23.58 -26.83 -22.40
C THR A 109 -24.63 -27.93 -22.31
N GLU A 110 -25.07 -28.47 -23.45
CA GLU A 110 -26.02 -29.59 -23.51
C GLU A 110 -25.45 -30.86 -22.88
N LEU A 111 -24.17 -31.19 -23.13
CA LEU A 111 -23.51 -32.33 -22.50
C LEU A 111 -23.43 -32.16 -20.99
N LEU A 112 -23.02 -30.98 -20.52
CA LEU A 112 -22.96 -30.67 -19.09
C LEU A 112 -24.36 -30.79 -18.45
N LEU A 113 -25.40 -30.28 -19.11
CA LEU A 113 -26.78 -30.43 -18.65
C LEU A 113 -27.23 -31.89 -18.62
N LYS A 114 -26.81 -32.73 -19.57
CA LYS A 114 -27.07 -34.17 -19.55
C LYS A 114 -26.38 -34.86 -18.36
N ILE A 115 -25.15 -34.48 -18.03
CA ILE A 115 -24.39 -35.03 -16.90
C ILE A 115 -25.02 -34.59 -15.57
N ILE A 116 -25.30 -33.29 -15.40
CA ILE A 116 -25.89 -32.76 -14.16
C ILE A 116 -27.26 -33.37 -13.90
N ASN A 117 -28.05 -33.59 -14.95
CA ASN A 117 -29.37 -34.20 -14.86
C ASN A 117 -29.34 -35.72 -15.04
N GLU A 118 -28.16 -36.35 -15.01
CA GLU A 118 -28.04 -37.80 -15.14
C GLU A 118 -28.61 -38.47 -13.88
N SER A 119 -29.74 -39.16 -14.03
CA SER A 119 -30.31 -39.98 -12.96
C SER A 119 -29.84 -41.42 -13.11
N ARG A 120 -29.14 -41.93 -12.10
CA ARG A 120 -28.72 -43.34 -12.05
C ARG A 120 -29.59 -44.10 -11.06
N LYS A 121 -30.18 -45.21 -11.52
CA LYS A 121 -30.76 -46.20 -10.63
C LYS A 121 -29.64 -47.15 -10.20
N ILE A 122 -29.28 -47.08 -8.93
CA ILE A 122 -28.38 -48.05 -8.33
C ILE A 122 -29.20 -49.09 -7.58
N ASN A 123 -28.87 -50.35 -7.81
CA ASN A 123 -29.25 -51.42 -6.90
C ASN A 123 -28.11 -51.53 -5.90
N TRP A 124 -28.42 -51.37 -4.63
CA TRP A 124 -27.46 -51.53 -3.55
C TRP A 124 -28.02 -52.53 -2.55
N VAL A 125 -27.13 -53.22 -1.86
CA VAL A 125 -27.47 -54.09 -0.75
C VAL A 125 -26.86 -53.46 0.49
N ALA A 126 -27.70 -53.15 1.47
CA ALA A 126 -27.23 -52.74 2.79
C ALA A 126 -26.71 -53.98 3.52
N LEU A 127 -25.42 -54.03 3.82
CA LEU A 127 -24.88 -55.04 4.72
C LEU A 127 -25.00 -54.49 6.14
N GLU A 128 -26.05 -54.86 6.86
CA GLU A 128 -26.19 -54.46 8.26
C GLU A 128 -25.23 -55.27 9.12
N LEU A 129 -24.60 -54.64 10.11
CA LEU A 129 -23.67 -55.33 11.01
C LEU A 129 -24.30 -56.61 11.58
N ALA A 130 -25.56 -56.56 12.02
CA ALA A 130 -26.31 -57.72 12.54
C ALA A 130 -26.43 -58.91 11.55
N GLN A 131 -26.38 -58.65 10.24
CA GLN A 131 -26.42 -59.70 9.19
C GLN A 131 -25.06 -60.37 8.97
N VAL A 132 -23.97 -59.71 9.38
CA VAL A 132 -22.58 -60.22 9.27
C VAL A 132 -22.03 -60.65 10.62
N GLN A 133 -22.61 -60.17 11.71
CA GLN A 133 -22.11 -60.37 13.06
C GLN A 133 -22.24 -61.82 13.50
N GLY A 134 -23.25 -62.57 13.03
CA GLY A 134 -23.38 -64.02 13.30
C GLY A 134 -22.99 -64.43 14.73
N ASP A 135 -22.44 -65.62 14.90
CA ASP A 135 -21.80 -66.05 16.16
C ASP A 135 -20.35 -65.49 16.28
N LEU A 136 -20.06 -64.24 15.90
CA LEU A 136 -18.76 -63.64 16.23
C LEU A 136 -18.64 -63.55 17.75
N GLN A 137 -17.82 -64.44 18.32
CA GLN A 137 -17.34 -64.32 19.68
C GLN A 137 -16.00 -63.63 19.64
N ILE A 138 -15.99 -62.34 19.97
CA ILE A 138 -14.76 -61.60 20.23
C ILE A 138 -14.30 -62.00 21.63
N SER A 139 -13.11 -62.58 21.72
CA SER A 139 -12.51 -62.97 22.99
C SER A 139 -11.88 -61.77 23.71
N ASP A 140 -11.77 -61.85 25.04
CA ASP A 140 -11.09 -60.83 25.84
C ASP A 140 -9.62 -60.63 25.41
N SER A 141 -8.99 -61.68 24.89
CA SER A 141 -7.63 -61.61 24.35
C SER A 141 -7.55 -60.73 23.10
N GLU A 142 -8.50 -60.88 22.17
CA GLU A 142 -8.53 -60.06 20.95
C GLU A 142 -8.84 -58.59 21.25
N ILE A 143 -9.64 -58.33 22.30
CA ILE A 143 -9.89 -56.96 22.79
C ILE A 143 -8.60 -56.36 23.36
N ALA A 144 -7.86 -57.11 24.19
CA ALA A 144 -6.59 -56.66 24.76
C ALA A 144 -5.54 -56.40 23.67
N ASP A 145 -5.37 -57.33 22.73
CA ASP A 145 -4.42 -57.19 21.62
C ASP A 145 -4.74 -55.97 20.73
N TYR A 146 -6.03 -55.71 20.48
CA TYR A 146 -6.47 -54.54 19.72
C TYR A 146 -6.20 -53.24 20.48
N TYR A 147 -6.47 -53.20 21.79
CA TYR A 147 -6.20 -52.03 22.64
C TYR A 147 -4.69 -51.71 22.68
N ASP A 148 -3.85 -52.72 22.86
CA ASP A 148 -2.39 -52.55 22.92
C ASP A 148 -1.81 -52.10 21.58
N THR A 149 -2.35 -52.60 20.46
CA THR A 149 -1.90 -52.23 19.11
C THR A 149 -2.40 -50.85 18.69
N ASN A 150 -3.53 -50.38 19.21
CA ASN A 150 -4.18 -49.12 18.81
C ASN A 150 -4.29 -48.12 19.96
N SER A 151 -3.40 -48.21 20.96
CA SER A 151 -3.46 -47.39 22.20
C SER A 151 -3.56 -45.88 21.94
N SER A 152 -3.05 -45.40 20.80
CA SER A 152 -3.17 -43.99 20.40
C SER A 152 -4.59 -43.50 20.17
N GLU A 153 -5.52 -44.39 19.84
CA GLU A 153 -6.93 -44.06 19.60
C GLU A 153 -7.73 -43.94 20.91
N PHE A 154 -7.17 -44.39 22.04
CA PHE A 154 -7.85 -44.43 23.34
C PHE A 154 -7.33 -43.37 24.33
N TYR A 155 -6.48 -42.44 23.89
CA TYR A 155 -6.08 -41.30 24.71
C TYR A 155 -7.25 -40.33 24.90
N THR A 156 -7.39 -39.79 26.10
CA THR A 156 -8.24 -38.63 26.34
C THR A 156 -7.60 -37.37 25.74
N GLU A 157 -8.41 -36.36 25.42
CA GLU A 157 -7.91 -35.06 24.99
C GLU A 157 -6.87 -34.48 25.97
N LEU A 158 -5.92 -33.71 25.42
CA LEU A 158 -4.88 -33.05 26.19
C LEU A 158 -5.50 -32.11 27.23
N ARG A 159 -5.21 -32.35 28.51
CA ARG A 159 -5.54 -31.44 29.61
C ARG A 159 -4.26 -30.84 30.17
N VAL A 160 -4.31 -29.56 30.51
CA VAL A 160 -3.15 -28.84 31.07
C VAL A 160 -3.63 -28.07 32.31
N ASP A 161 -2.90 -28.21 33.41
CA ASP A 161 -3.05 -27.34 34.58
C ASP A 161 -2.18 -26.10 34.36
N ALA A 162 -2.79 -24.92 34.40
CA ALA A 162 -2.10 -23.65 34.15
C ALA A 162 -2.45 -22.59 35.21
N GLU A 163 -1.43 -21.88 35.67
CA GLU A 163 -1.55 -20.64 36.42
C GLU A 163 -1.20 -19.46 35.51
N TYR A 164 -1.98 -18.38 35.59
CA TYR A 164 -1.73 -17.17 34.81
C TYR A 164 -1.99 -15.92 35.64
N LEU A 165 -1.29 -14.84 35.28
CA LEU A 165 -1.51 -13.50 35.83
C LEU A 165 -2.19 -12.64 34.76
N LEU A 166 -3.41 -12.18 35.04
CA LEU A 166 -4.15 -11.29 34.15
C LEU A 166 -3.78 -9.83 34.45
N ILE A 167 -3.25 -9.12 33.45
CA ILE A 167 -3.05 -7.68 33.52
C ILE A 167 -4.15 -7.00 32.70
N ASP A 168 -5.13 -6.43 33.38
CA ASP A 168 -6.21 -5.67 32.76
C ASP A 168 -5.78 -4.23 32.49
N GLN A 169 -5.74 -3.84 31.22
CA GLN A 169 -5.40 -2.47 30.82
C GLN A 169 -6.42 -1.44 31.34
N GLN A 170 -7.68 -1.83 31.54
CA GLN A 170 -8.69 -0.95 32.14
C GLN A 170 -8.39 -0.67 33.61
N ALA A 171 -7.82 -1.65 34.32
CA ALA A 171 -7.37 -1.47 35.71
C ALA A 171 -6.17 -0.52 35.84
N LEU A 172 -5.48 -0.21 34.73
CA LEU A 172 -4.36 0.74 34.69
C LEU A 172 -4.79 2.18 34.37
N GLN A 173 -6.05 2.42 34.02
CA GLN A 173 -6.56 3.76 33.77
C GLN A 173 -7.02 4.42 35.08
N GLN A 174 -6.11 5.16 35.72
CA GLN A 174 -6.51 6.05 36.81
C GLN A 174 -6.89 7.44 36.27
N PRO A 175 -7.93 8.09 36.83
CA PRO A 175 -8.24 9.47 36.50
C PRO A 175 -7.05 10.36 36.90
N VAL A 176 -6.52 11.10 35.93
CA VAL A 176 -5.41 12.04 36.16
C VAL A 176 -5.99 13.39 36.56
N GLU A 177 -5.47 13.96 37.64
CA GLU A 177 -5.83 15.30 38.10
C GLU A 177 -5.53 16.35 37.02
N SER A 178 -6.45 17.30 36.82
CA SER A 178 -6.29 18.34 35.79
C SER A 178 -5.04 19.19 35.98
N ALA A 179 -4.56 19.31 37.22
CA ALA A 179 -3.31 20.00 37.54
C ALA A 179 -2.08 19.27 36.97
N ALA A 180 -2.06 17.94 36.98
CA ALA A 180 -0.97 17.15 36.41
C ALA A 180 -0.97 17.23 34.88
N VAL A 181 -2.15 17.19 34.25
CA VAL A 181 -2.30 17.40 32.80
C VAL A 181 -1.79 18.79 32.39
N LEU A 182 -2.14 19.84 33.15
CA LEU A 182 -1.68 21.20 32.87
C LEU A 182 -0.16 21.36 33.07
N ALA A 183 0.41 20.71 34.08
CA ALA A 183 1.85 20.71 34.32
C ALA A 183 2.61 20.05 33.17
N GLU A 184 2.12 18.91 32.69
CA GLU A 184 2.71 18.19 31.56
C GLU A 184 2.56 18.98 30.24
N TYR A 185 1.39 19.57 30.01
CA TYR A 185 1.19 20.46 28.85
C TYR A 185 2.19 21.62 28.83
N LYS A 186 2.42 22.26 29.99
CA LYS A 186 3.40 23.35 30.11
C LYS A 186 4.84 22.86 29.92
N SER A 187 5.18 21.65 30.37
CA SER A 187 6.53 21.10 30.19
C SER A 187 6.85 20.84 28.71
N GLN A 188 5.83 20.50 27.92
CA GLN A 188 5.94 20.21 26.49
C GLN A 188 5.65 21.40 25.59
N GLN A 189 5.24 22.56 26.13
CA GLN A 189 4.82 23.74 25.37
C GLN A 189 5.88 24.20 24.35
N ALA A 190 7.16 24.14 24.70
CA ALA A 190 8.27 24.50 23.81
C ALA A 190 8.42 23.59 22.58
N GLN A 191 7.84 22.38 22.59
CA GLN A 191 7.81 21.48 21.43
C GLN A 191 6.67 21.82 20.45
N PHE A 192 5.69 22.59 20.89
CA PHE A 192 4.54 23.04 20.09
C PHE A 192 4.70 24.47 19.56
N GLU A 193 5.71 25.21 20.03
CA GLU A 193 6.12 26.48 19.43
C GLU A 193 6.93 26.17 18.16
N SER A 194 6.32 26.41 17.00
CA SER A 194 7.01 26.35 15.71
C SER A 194 8.19 27.32 15.71
N SER A 195 9.36 26.85 15.28
CA SER A 195 10.54 27.68 15.05
C SER A 195 10.21 28.91 14.20
N GLU A 196 10.83 30.05 14.53
CA GLU A 196 10.70 31.30 13.78
C GLU A 196 11.03 31.05 12.30
N ARG A 197 10.03 31.23 11.42
CA ARG A 197 10.23 31.24 9.96
C ARG A 197 10.30 32.68 9.50
N ARG A 198 11.28 33.00 8.65
CA ARG A 198 11.44 34.31 8.01
C ARG A 198 11.47 34.11 6.52
N GLU A 199 10.62 34.85 5.82
CA GLU A 199 10.71 34.96 4.37
C GLU A 199 11.90 35.86 4.02
N LEU A 200 12.86 35.32 3.29
CA LEU A 200 14.02 36.07 2.82
C LEU A 200 14.09 36.04 1.29
N ALA A 201 14.63 37.11 0.70
CA ALA A 201 14.92 37.17 -0.72
C ALA A 201 16.33 37.71 -0.96
N HIS A 202 17.00 37.22 -2.00
CA HIS A 202 18.35 37.64 -2.37
C HIS A 202 18.57 37.82 -3.87
N ILE A 203 19.63 38.55 -4.20
CA ILE A 203 20.16 38.68 -5.57
C ILE A 203 21.61 38.23 -5.52
N LEU A 204 21.92 37.10 -6.12
CA LEU A 204 23.27 36.54 -6.12
C LEU A 204 24.12 37.17 -7.22
N LEU A 205 25.33 37.59 -6.89
CA LEU A 205 26.34 38.05 -7.84
C LEU A 205 27.61 37.25 -7.59
N GLU A 206 27.91 36.30 -8.48
CA GLU A 206 29.07 35.41 -8.34
C GLU A 206 30.38 36.14 -8.67
N ILE A 207 31.45 35.73 -8.02
CA ILE A 207 32.81 36.16 -8.34
C ILE A 207 33.46 35.04 -9.14
N ASN A 208 33.92 35.35 -10.35
CA ASN A 208 34.50 34.37 -11.25
C ASN A 208 35.57 35.02 -12.14
N GLN A 209 36.15 34.28 -13.09
CA GLN A 209 37.22 34.78 -13.97
C GLN A 209 36.80 35.98 -14.84
N GLN A 210 35.49 36.22 -14.99
CA GLN A 210 34.90 37.29 -15.79
C GLN A 210 34.36 38.45 -14.94
N GLN A 211 34.22 38.26 -13.63
CA GLN A 211 33.67 39.24 -12.68
C GLN A 211 34.49 39.24 -11.39
N SER A 212 35.26 40.31 -11.15
CA SER A 212 35.98 40.51 -9.89
C SER A 212 35.03 40.90 -8.75
N GLU A 213 35.52 40.78 -7.51
CA GLU A 213 34.77 41.22 -6.32
C GLU A 213 34.37 42.70 -6.41
N ASP A 214 35.27 43.57 -6.88
CA ASP A 214 34.97 45.00 -7.03
C ASP A 214 33.88 45.26 -8.08
N GLN A 215 33.88 44.50 -9.18
CA GLN A 215 32.83 44.58 -10.20
C GLN A 215 31.48 44.06 -9.68
N ALA A 216 31.48 42.96 -8.92
CA ALA A 216 30.28 42.45 -8.28
C ALA A 216 29.72 43.43 -7.23
N ARG A 217 30.60 44.06 -6.44
CA ARG A 217 30.22 45.06 -5.42
C ARG A 217 29.65 46.32 -6.06
N GLU A 218 30.20 46.76 -7.18
CA GLU A 218 29.66 47.90 -7.91
C GLU A 218 28.29 47.59 -8.52
N LYS A 219 28.11 46.40 -9.11
CA LYS A 219 26.77 45.93 -9.55
C LYS A 219 25.78 45.86 -8.39
N ALA A 220 26.17 45.36 -7.23
CA ALA A 220 25.32 45.34 -6.04
C ALA A 220 24.87 46.75 -5.62
N ARG A 221 25.78 47.74 -5.66
CA ARG A 221 25.44 49.15 -5.37
C ARG A 221 24.45 49.72 -6.38
N GLN A 222 24.62 49.40 -7.65
CA GLN A 222 23.67 49.81 -8.70
C GLN A 222 22.29 49.19 -8.50
N VAL A 223 22.22 47.91 -8.13
CA VAL A 223 20.96 47.21 -7.80
C VAL A 223 20.28 47.88 -6.60
N ILE A 224 21.02 48.16 -5.53
CA ILE A 224 20.51 48.85 -4.34
C ILE A 224 19.96 50.23 -4.72
N GLN A 225 20.68 50.98 -5.57
CA GLN A 225 20.25 52.31 -5.99
C GLN A 225 18.97 52.23 -6.83
N ARG A 226 18.91 51.33 -7.83
CA ARG A 226 17.70 51.11 -8.64
C ARG A 226 16.49 50.72 -7.77
N HIS A 227 16.70 49.88 -6.75
CA HIS A 227 15.63 49.52 -5.84
C HIS A 227 15.15 50.73 -5.00
N ARG A 228 16.07 51.54 -4.49
CA ARG A 228 15.74 52.79 -3.77
C ARG A 228 15.03 53.81 -4.65
N ASP A 229 15.34 53.83 -5.93
CA ASP A 229 14.70 54.69 -6.93
C ASP A 229 13.34 54.15 -7.38
N GLY A 230 12.87 53.03 -6.83
CA GLY A 230 11.51 52.51 -6.97
C GLY A 230 11.36 51.23 -7.80
N ALA A 231 12.44 50.62 -8.29
CA ALA A 231 12.37 49.36 -9.01
C ALA A 231 12.02 48.18 -8.08
N SER A 232 11.22 47.22 -8.56
CA SER A 232 10.84 46.04 -7.79
C SER A 232 12.05 45.14 -7.52
N PHE A 233 12.21 44.69 -6.27
CA PHE A 233 13.28 43.76 -5.91
C PHE A 233 13.17 42.44 -6.68
N ALA A 234 11.94 41.94 -6.86
CA ALA A 234 11.70 40.69 -7.58
C ALA A 234 12.07 40.81 -9.08
N GLU A 235 11.82 41.97 -9.69
CA GLU A 235 12.20 42.23 -11.08
C GLU A 235 13.72 42.34 -11.22
N LEU A 236 14.38 43.04 -10.28
CA LEU A 236 15.84 43.11 -10.22
C LEU A 236 16.48 41.74 -9.98
N ALA A 237 15.86 40.89 -9.16
CA ALA A 237 16.31 39.52 -8.93
C ALA A 237 16.19 38.68 -10.21
N ALA A 238 15.07 38.75 -10.91
CA ALA A 238 14.88 38.05 -12.19
C ALA A 238 15.83 38.55 -13.29
N GLU A 239 16.16 39.84 -13.30
CA GLU A 239 17.04 40.46 -14.29
C GLU A 239 18.53 40.19 -14.01
N ILE A 240 18.96 40.21 -12.74
CA ILE A 240 20.38 40.38 -12.38
C ILE A 240 20.92 39.23 -11.53
N SER A 241 20.07 38.51 -10.80
CA SER A 241 20.52 37.42 -9.92
C SER A 241 21.10 36.26 -10.73
N GLN A 242 22.26 35.80 -10.30
CA GLN A 242 22.98 34.67 -10.86
C GLN A 242 22.63 33.36 -10.15
N ASP A 243 21.65 33.37 -9.25
CA ASP A 243 21.07 32.16 -8.65
C ASP A 243 19.90 31.66 -9.52
N PRO A 244 20.10 30.64 -10.36
CA PRO A 244 19.06 30.15 -11.26
C PRO A 244 17.87 29.51 -10.52
N GLY A 245 18.05 29.12 -9.24
CA GLY A 245 17.00 28.50 -8.44
C GLY A 245 15.99 29.49 -7.88
N THR A 246 16.38 30.75 -7.69
CA THR A 246 15.54 31.76 -7.02
C THR A 246 15.32 33.02 -7.87
N ALA A 247 16.17 33.30 -8.87
CA ALA A 247 16.08 34.51 -9.70
C ALA A 247 14.69 34.68 -10.33
N THR A 248 14.14 33.61 -10.92
CA THR A 248 12.82 33.65 -11.58
C THR A 248 11.65 33.74 -10.60
N GLU A 249 11.89 33.48 -9.32
CA GLU A 249 10.91 33.60 -8.23
C GLU A 249 11.14 34.88 -7.41
N GLY A 250 11.80 35.88 -7.99
CA GLY A 250 12.04 37.17 -7.33
C GLY A 250 13.10 37.11 -6.22
N GLY A 251 13.93 36.06 -6.22
CA GLY A 251 15.00 35.84 -5.24
C GLY A 251 14.57 35.14 -3.97
N LEU A 252 13.33 34.62 -3.89
CA LEU A 252 12.74 34.06 -2.68
C LEU A 252 13.48 32.79 -2.20
N LEU A 253 13.79 32.73 -0.90
CA LEU A 253 14.49 31.62 -0.24
C LEU A 253 13.58 30.75 0.65
N GLY A 254 12.29 31.09 0.70
CA GLY A 254 11.30 30.52 1.61
C GLY A 254 11.19 31.26 2.93
#